data_AF-A0AAE4CCJ3-F1
#
_entry.id   AF-A0AAE4CCJ3-F1
#
_cell.length_a   1.000
_cell.length_b   1.000
_cell.length_c   1.000
_cell.angle_alpha   90.00
_cell.angle_beta   90.00
_cell.angle_gamma   90.00
#
_symmetry.space_group_name_H-M   'P 1'
#
loop_
_entity.id
_entity.type
_entity.pdbx_description
1 polymer ?
#
loop_
_entity_poly.entity_id
_entity_poly.type
_entity_poly.pdbx_seq_one_letter_code
_entity_poly.pdbx_strand_id
1 'polypeptide(L)'
;MIRVRPLAAVAVLALAGCAAPGDRPGQGDGAGLDALVDRLGQASSATYTAVYALGTGEMATVVSAPPRTATISGDDRLIVGPDGVTLCQDGACSRPPGAADAPGGTGIVTPEQVRAMVSAAAHLPGVDVAMSTATFAGREALCADVHGLSDFTVCVTADGVLASFRGDGEITLELTRLTGSADASLVG
;
A
#
# COMPACT_ATOMS: atom_id res chain seq x y z
N MET A 1 41.31 68.90 17.67
CA MET A 1 41.59 67.61 17.01
C MET A 1 40.55 66.58 17.46
N ILE A 2 39.93 65.91 16.49
CA ILE A 2 39.28 64.58 16.50
C ILE A 2 37.91 64.41 17.24
N ARG A 3 36.88 64.22 16.40
CA ARG A 3 35.54 63.64 16.68
C ARG A 3 35.64 62.11 16.79
N VAL A 4 34.82 61.42 17.59
CA VAL A 4 34.20 60.11 17.22
C VAL A 4 32.88 59.88 17.99
N ARG A 5 31.82 59.43 17.28
CA ARG A 5 30.45 59.09 17.76
C ARG A 5 30.39 57.62 18.22
N PRO A 6 29.55 57.21 19.20
CA PRO A 6 29.23 55.80 19.39
C PRO A 6 28.08 55.37 18.46
N LEU A 7 28.30 54.21 17.82
CA LEU A 7 27.46 53.55 16.83
C LEU A 7 26.16 53.00 17.42
N ALA A 8 25.07 53.12 16.65
CA ALA A 8 23.86 52.32 16.82
C ALA A 8 24.14 50.89 16.33
N ALA A 9 23.94 49.91 17.21
CA ALA A 9 23.99 48.49 16.85
C ALA A 9 22.64 48.06 16.27
N VAL A 10 22.56 47.97 14.94
CA VAL A 10 21.44 47.31 14.25
C VAL A 10 21.80 45.83 14.13
N ALA A 11 21.19 44.99 14.96
CA ALA A 11 21.26 43.53 14.82
C ALA A 11 20.33 43.11 13.67
N VAL A 12 20.90 42.93 12.48
CA VAL A 12 20.20 42.29 11.36
C VAL A 12 20.24 40.79 11.62
N LEU A 13 19.12 40.20 12.05
CA LEU A 13 18.93 38.76 12.04
C LEU A 13 18.83 38.30 10.58
N ALA A 14 19.96 37.89 10.02
CA ALA A 14 19.98 37.06 8.83
C ALA A 14 19.41 35.69 9.21
N LEU A 15 18.10 35.50 9.01
CA LEU A 15 17.51 34.18 8.85
C LEU A 15 18.06 33.61 7.54
N ALA A 16 19.26 33.06 7.58
CA ALA A 16 19.68 32.05 6.63
C ALA A 16 18.79 30.83 6.91
N GLY A 17 17.61 30.82 6.28
CA GLY A 17 16.78 29.63 6.25
C GLY A 17 17.62 28.50 5.68
N CYS A 18 17.89 27.49 6.50
CA CYS A 18 18.27 26.18 6.02
C CYS A 18 17.20 25.76 5.02
N ALA A 19 17.50 25.85 3.73
CA ALA A 19 16.76 25.12 2.74
C ALA A 19 16.99 23.64 3.08
N ALA A 20 15.98 22.99 3.64
CA ALA A 20 15.91 21.54 3.64
C ALA A 20 16.11 21.09 2.19
N PRO A 21 16.89 20.03 1.91
CA PRO A 21 16.85 19.40 0.61
C PRO A 21 15.40 18.91 0.43
N GLY A 22 14.61 19.68 -0.32
CA GLY A 22 13.41 19.15 -0.92
C GLY A 22 13.88 18.13 -1.93
N ASP A 23 13.82 16.85 -1.55
CA ASP A 23 13.82 15.72 -2.46
C ASP A 23 12.89 16.09 -3.63
N ARG A 24 13.49 16.29 -4.80
CA ARG A 24 12.75 16.32 -6.05
C ARG A 24 12.51 14.86 -6.40
N PRO A 25 11.27 14.40 -6.65
CA PRO A 25 11.06 13.05 -7.17
C PRO A 25 11.80 12.96 -8.50
N GLY A 26 12.75 12.03 -8.54
CA GLY A 26 13.66 11.83 -9.64
C GLY A 26 12.95 11.07 -10.74
N GLN A 27 13.13 11.51 -11.97
CA GLN A 27 12.76 10.75 -13.14
C GLN A 27 13.68 9.51 -13.21
N GLY A 28 13.19 8.37 -12.72
CA GLY A 28 13.91 7.09 -12.69
C GLY A 28 13.72 6.28 -11.40
N ASP A 29 12.48 5.96 -11.02
CA ASP A 29 12.16 5.36 -9.71
C ASP A 29 12.12 3.82 -9.70
N GLY A 30 12.88 3.15 -10.58
CA GLY A 30 12.95 1.68 -10.61
C GLY A 30 13.34 1.06 -9.25
N ALA A 31 14.29 1.68 -8.55
CA ALA A 31 14.70 1.24 -7.21
C ALA A 31 13.59 1.41 -6.15
N GLY A 32 12.70 2.41 -6.32
CA GLY A 32 11.55 2.62 -5.44
C GLY A 32 10.47 1.57 -5.64
N LEU A 33 10.21 1.19 -6.89
CA LEU A 33 9.31 0.09 -7.24
C LEU A 33 9.84 -1.27 -6.76
N ASP A 34 11.14 -1.54 -6.92
CA ASP A 34 11.77 -2.76 -6.42
C ASP A 34 11.60 -2.88 -4.89
N ALA A 35 11.83 -1.79 -4.15
CA ALA A 35 11.61 -1.76 -2.71
C ALA A 35 10.14 -2.01 -2.32
N LEU A 36 9.19 -1.54 -3.14
CA LEU A 36 7.77 -1.83 -2.98
C LEU A 36 7.45 -3.32 -3.21
N VAL A 37 8.00 -3.91 -4.28
CA VAL A 37 7.84 -5.34 -4.60
C VAL A 37 8.41 -6.21 -3.48
N ASP A 38 9.58 -5.86 -2.95
CA ASP A 38 10.20 -6.56 -1.84
C ASP A 38 9.35 -6.51 -0.57
N ARG A 39 8.81 -5.34 -0.22
CA ARG A 39 7.89 -5.18 0.91
C ARG A 39 6.62 -6.00 0.73
N LEU A 40 5.99 -5.94 -0.45
CA LEU A 40 4.81 -6.75 -0.75
C LEU A 40 5.11 -8.25 -0.65
N GLY A 41 6.31 -8.67 -1.06
CA GLY A 41 6.79 -10.04 -0.89
C GLY A 41 6.90 -10.47 0.57
N GLN A 42 7.34 -9.59 1.48
CA GLN A 42 7.41 -9.89 2.92
C GLN A 42 6.02 -10.17 3.52
N ALA A 43 5.00 -9.46 3.06
CA ALA A 43 3.61 -9.60 3.55
C ALA A 43 3.07 -11.03 3.38
N SER A 44 3.47 -11.72 2.29
CA SER A 44 3.08 -13.10 1.99
C SER A 44 3.52 -14.11 3.05
N SER A 45 4.53 -13.74 3.86
CA SER A 45 5.07 -14.55 4.96
C SER A 45 4.67 -14.04 6.34
N ALA A 46 3.90 -12.95 6.43
CA ALA A 46 3.53 -12.31 7.67
C ALA A 46 2.18 -12.82 8.21
N THR A 47 2.09 -12.90 9.53
CA THR A 47 0.84 -13.18 10.25
C THR A 47 0.19 -11.87 10.68
N TYR A 48 -1.00 -11.55 10.17
CA TYR A 48 -1.70 -10.30 10.50
C TYR A 48 -3.21 -10.36 10.25
N THR A 49 -3.93 -9.39 10.80
CA THR A 49 -5.31 -9.06 10.41
C THR A 49 -5.35 -7.59 10.02
N ALA A 50 -5.79 -7.31 8.79
CA ALA A 50 -5.93 -5.98 8.24
C ALA A 50 -7.40 -5.72 7.90
N VAL A 51 -7.90 -4.54 8.25
CA VAL A 51 -9.27 -4.10 7.95
C VAL A 51 -9.20 -2.91 7.03
N TYR A 52 -9.94 -2.98 5.92
CA TYR A 52 -9.93 -2.01 4.84
C TYR A 52 -11.31 -1.39 4.65
N ALA A 53 -11.33 -0.08 4.41
CA ALA A 53 -12.48 0.59 3.82
C ALA A 53 -12.38 0.50 2.30
N LEU A 54 -13.46 0.08 1.64
CA LEU A 54 -13.56 -0.01 0.19
C LEU A 54 -14.18 1.26 -0.39
N GLY A 55 -13.90 1.54 -1.67
CA GLY A 55 -14.48 2.65 -2.42
C GLY A 55 -16.02 2.62 -2.48
N THR A 56 -16.62 1.43 -2.33
CA THR A 56 -18.08 1.23 -2.24
C THR A 56 -18.68 1.65 -0.89
N GLY A 57 -17.85 1.96 0.11
CA GLY A 57 -18.25 2.21 1.49
C GLY A 57 -18.34 0.94 2.36
N GLU A 58 -18.14 -0.24 1.77
CA GLU A 58 -18.09 -1.50 2.49
C GLU A 58 -16.75 -1.69 3.20
N MET A 59 -16.72 -2.63 4.14
CA MET A 59 -15.51 -3.01 4.85
C MET A 59 -15.06 -4.40 4.40
N ALA A 60 -13.74 -4.55 4.37
CA ALA A 60 -13.08 -5.79 4.02
C ALA A 60 -12.09 -6.18 5.11
N THR A 61 -12.02 -7.46 5.45
CA THR A 61 -11.01 -7.98 6.38
C THR A 61 -10.12 -8.96 5.67
N VAL A 62 -8.80 -8.74 5.73
CA VAL A 62 -7.80 -9.69 5.27
C VAL A 62 -7.10 -10.28 6.47
N VAL A 63 -7.14 -11.60 6.59
CA VAL A 63 -6.43 -12.36 7.61
C VAL A 63 -5.34 -13.17 6.93
N SER A 64 -4.09 -12.91 7.27
CA SER A 64 -2.96 -13.69 6.80
C SER A 64 -2.43 -14.55 7.94
N ALA A 65 -2.46 -15.86 7.75
CA ALA A 65 -1.81 -16.85 8.60
C ALA A 65 -1.14 -17.87 7.68
N PRO A 66 0.07 -17.55 7.17
CA PRO A 66 0.74 -18.36 6.17
C PRO A 66 0.77 -19.85 6.55
N PRO A 67 0.52 -20.76 5.60
CA PRO A 67 0.44 -20.53 4.15
C PRO A 67 -0.96 -20.15 3.65
N ARG A 68 -1.88 -19.70 4.51
CA ARG A 68 -3.26 -19.34 4.13
C ARG A 68 -3.56 -17.86 4.34
N THR A 69 -4.39 -17.33 3.46
CA THR A 69 -4.94 -15.98 3.58
C THR A 69 -6.44 -16.04 3.35
N ALA A 70 -7.19 -15.33 4.15
CA ALA A 70 -8.63 -15.16 3.97
C ALA A 70 -8.96 -13.69 3.75
N THR A 71 -9.91 -13.45 2.86
CA THR A 71 -10.48 -12.14 2.56
C THR A 71 -11.98 -12.23 2.80
N ILE A 72 -12.51 -11.41 3.69
CA ILE A 72 -13.90 -11.38 4.10
C ILE A 72 -14.51 -10.03 3.73
N SER A 73 -15.66 -10.03 3.07
CA SER A 73 -16.46 -8.83 2.81
C SER A 73 -17.94 -9.19 2.85
N GLY A 74 -18.71 -8.52 3.71
CA GLY A 74 -20.09 -8.94 3.98
C GLY A 74 -20.17 -10.40 4.43
N ASP A 75 -21.02 -11.18 3.76
CA ASP A 75 -21.19 -12.62 3.98
C ASP A 75 -20.26 -13.49 3.11
N ASP A 76 -19.46 -12.85 2.25
CA ASP A 76 -18.54 -13.52 1.34
C ASP A 76 -17.16 -13.69 1.96
N ARG A 77 -16.55 -14.85 1.70
CA ARG A 77 -15.19 -15.17 2.14
C ARG A 77 -14.41 -15.91 1.06
N LEU A 78 -13.29 -15.35 0.66
CA LEU A 78 -12.29 -15.98 -0.22
C LEU A 78 -11.12 -16.47 0.63
N ILE A 79 -10.78 -17.76 0.55
CA ILE A 79 -9.61 -18.35 1.21
C ILE A 79 -8.65 -18.83 0.13
N VAL A 80 -7.40 -18.38 0.22
CA VAL A 80 -6.30 -18.78 -0.67
C VAL A 80 -5.27 -19.52 0.16
N GLY A 81 -4.81 -20.67 -0.33
CA GLY A 81 -3.81 -21.48 0.35
C GLY A 81 -3.22 -22.58 -0.54
N PRO A 82 -2.38 -23.48 0.03
CA PRO A 82 -1.69 -24.52 -0.73
C PRO A 82 -2.65 -25.53 -1.36
N ASP A 83 -3.82 -25.72 -0.76
CA ASP A 83 -4.83 -26.61 -1.29
C ASP A 83 -5.48 -26.00 -2.55
N GLY A 84 -5.46 -24.67 -2.71
CA GLY A 84 -6.09 -23.90 -3.78
C GLY A 84 -6.96 -22.77 -3.22
N VAL A 85 -7.93 -22.32 -4.03
CA VAL A 85 -8.87 -21.25 -3.67
C VAL A 85 -10.19 -21.85 -3.22
N THR A 86 -10.77 -21.32 -2.14
CA THR A 86 -12.12 -21.61 -1.66
C THR A 86 -12.91 -20.31 -1.60
N LEU A 87 -14.09 -20.28 -2.21
CA LEU A 87 -15.01 -19.16 -2.18
C LEU A 87 -16.28 -19.56 -1.43
N CYS A 88 -16.57 -18.87 -0.35
CA CYS A 88 -17.79 -19.01 0.43
C CYS A 88 -18.67 -17.80 0.15
N GLN A 89 -19.92 -18.05 -0.27
CA GLN A 89 -20.96 -17.04 -0.48
C GLN A 89 -22.21 -17.50 0.25
N ASP A 90 -22.86 -16.61 0.99
CA ASP A 90 -24.07 -16.92 1.78
C ASP A 90 -23.92 -18.19 2.65
N GLY A 91 -22.72 -18.41 3.20
CA GLY A 91 -22.38 -19.59 4.01
C GLY A 91 -22.11 -20.89 3.23
N ALA A 92 -22.27 -20.91 1.90
CA ALA A 92 -21.96 -22.04 1.05
C ALA A 92 -20.56 -21.91 0.42
N CYS A 93 -19.67 -22.86 0.71
CA CYS A 93 -18.30 -22.85 0.20
C CYS A 93 -18.12 -23.77 -1.02
N SER A 94 -17.43 -23.26 -2.03
CA SER A 94 -17.08 -23.99 -3.25
C SER A 94 -15.63 -23.72 -3.65
N ARG A 95 -15.03 -24.62 -4.43
CA ARG A 95 -13.72 -24.39 -5.07
C ARG A 95 -13.99 -23.89 -6.49
N PRO A 96 -13.78 -22.60 -6.80
CA PRO A 96 -14.02 -22.09 -8.14
C PRO A 96 -13.05 -22.77 -9.14
N PRO A 97 -13.52 -23.08 -10.36
CA PRO A 97 -12.62 -23.54 -11.43
C PRO A 97 -11.69 -22.40 -11.85
N GLY A 98 -10.40 -22.68 -12.05
CA GLY A 98 -9.43 -21.68 -12.52
C GLY A 98 -8.84 -20.78 -11.42
N ALA A 99 -8.55 -21.35 -10.24
CA ALA A 99 -7.99 -20.70 -9.04
C ALA A 99 -6.78 -19.74 -9.22
N ALA A 100 -6.20 -19.62 -10.41
CA ALA A 100 -5.21 -18.60 -10.74
C ALA A 100 -5.82 -17.20 -11.03
N ASP A 101 -7.10 -17.16 -11.41
CA ASP A 101 -7.78 -15.97 -11.94
C ASP A 101 -9.00 -15.57 -11.09
N ALA A 102 -8.91 -15.57 -9.77
CA ALA A 102 -9.98 -14.98 -8.94
C ALA A 102 -9.66 -13.52 -8.51
N PRO A 103 -9.62 -12.52 -9.43
CA PRO A 103 -9.86 -11.14 -9.07
C PRO A 103 -11.37 -10.89 -9.10
N GLY A 104 -11.92 -10.32 -8.03
CA GLY A 104 -13.22 -9.66 -8.08
C GLY A 104 -14.39 -10.35 -7.38
N GLY A 105 -14.25 -11.59 -6.90
CA GLY A 105 -15.33 -12.25 -6.14
C GLY A 105 -15.75 -11.52 -4.86
N THR A 106 -14.83 -10.75 -4.27
CA THR A 106 -15.06 -9.99 -3.02
C THR A 106 -14.81 -8.48 -3.19
N GLY A 107 -14.66 -7.98 -4.42
CA GLY A 107 -14.36 -6.56 -4.69
C GLY A 107 -13.01 -6.05 -4.15
N ILE A 108 -12.13 -6.93 -3.68
CA ILE A 108 -10.86 -6.58 -3.03
C ILE A 108 -9.70 -7.02 -3.92
N VAL A 109 -8.73 -6.12 -4.13
CA VAL A 109 -7.44 -6.48 -4.73
C VAL A 109 -6.56 -7.12 -3.66
N THR A 110 -6.07 -8.32 -3.93
CA THR A 110 -5.18 -9.02 -2.99
C THR A 110 -3.76 -8.44 -3.04
N PRO A 111 -2.96 -8.57 -1.97
CA PRO A 111 -1.55 -8.14 -1.99
C PRO A 111 -0.74 -8.76 -3.15
N GLU A 112 -0.99 -10.02 -3.51
CA GLU A 112 -0.33 -10.67 -4.65
C GLU A 112 -0.74 -10.09 -6.00
N GLN A 113 -2.02 -9.70 -6.18
CA GLN A 113 -2.46 -8.99 -7.38
C GLN A 113 -1.78 -7.63 -7.48
N VAL A 114 -1.74 -6.86 -6.39
CA VAL A 114 -1.02 -5.58 -6.38
C VAL A 114 0.47 -5.79 -6.68
N ARG A 115 1.11 -6.79 -6.10
CA ARG A 115 2.52 -7.12 -6.37
C ARG A 115 2.75 -7.44 -7.84
N ALA A 116 1.88 -8.22 -8.48
CA ALA A 116 1.95 -8.49 -9.91
C ALA A 116 1.80 -7.22 -10.74
N MET A 117 0.88 -6.31 -10.37
CA MET A 117 0.69 -5.03 -11.05
C MET A 117 1.91 -4.11 -10.92
N VAL A 118 2.44 -3.96 -9.70
CA VAL A 118 3.64 -3.15 -9.43
C VAL A 118 4.85 -3.71 -10.17
N SER A 119 5.03 -5.03 -10.15
CA SER A 119 6.11 -5.70 -10.88
C SER A 119 5.98 -5.51 -12.39
N ALA A 120 4.76 -5.56 -12.94
CA ALA A 120 4.54 -5.27 -14.36
C ALA A 120 4.90 -3.81 -14.69
N ALA A 121 4.48 -2.85 -13.87
CA ALA A 121 4.77 -1.43 -14.05
C ALA A 121 6.28 -1.12 -14.06
N ALA A 122 7.06 -1.82 -13.23
CA ALA A 122 8.52 -1.66 -13.18
C ALA A 122 9.24 -1.99 -14.50
N HIS A 123 8.59 -2.75 -15.40
CA HIS A 123 9.15 -3.16 -16.68
C HIS A 123 8.53 -2.46 -17.90
N LEU A 124 7.53 -1.60 -17.70
CA LEU A 124 6.86 -0.90 -18.80
C LEU A 124 7.64 0.37 -19.21
N PRO A 125 7.99 0.53 -20.50
CA PRO A 125 8.64 1.75 -20.97
C PRO A 125 7.66 2.93 -20.96
N GLY A 126 8.15 4.10 -20.54
CA GLY A 126 7.34 5.34 -20.51
C GLY A 126 6.40 5.45 -19.32
N VAL A 127 6.59 4.62 -18.29
CA VAL A 127 5.93 4.81 -16.99
C VAL A 127 6.71 5.85 -16.19
N ASP A 128 6.01 6.89 -15.75
CA ASP A 128 6.51 7.84 -14.77
C ASP A 128 6.05 7.38 -13.38
N VAL A 129 6.98 7.33 -12.43
CA VAL A 129 6.66 7.00 -11.04
C VAL A 129 7.09 8.17 -10.16
N ALA A 130 6.27 8.46 -9.16
CA ALA A 130 6.58 9.39 -8.10
C ALA A 130 6.43 8.71 -6.75
N MET A 131 7.53 8.67 -6.00
CA MET A 131 7.54 8.10 -4.65
C MET A 131 7.11 9.14 -3.61
N SER A 132 6.34 8.70 -2.61
CA SER A 132 5.91 9.53 -1.48
C SER A 132 5.74 8.70 -0.21
N THR A 133 5.42 9.34 0.91
CA THR A 133 5.05 8.65 2.15
C THR A 133 3.73 9.17 2.69
N ALA A 134 2.97 8.29 3.32
CA ALA A 134 1.69 8.61 3.95
C ALA A 134 1.44 7.74 5.18
N THR A 135 0.46 8.10 5.99
CA THR A 135 0.12 7.37 7.22
C THR A 135 -1.28 6.77 7.13
N PHE A 136 -1.38 5.46 7.35
CA PHE A 136 -2.65 4.71 7.35
C PHE A 136 -2.76 3.88 8.62
N ALA A 137 -3.92 3.91 9.29
CA ALA A 137 -4.12 3.23 10.57
C ALA A 137 -3.00 3.49 11.61
N GLY A 138 -2.41 4.69 11.61
CA GLY A 138 -1.29 5.05 12.50
C GLY A 138 0.06 4.46 12.11
N ARG A 139 0.22 3.93 10.88
CA ARG A 139 1.45 3.34 10.35
C ARG A 139 1.94 4.11 9.14
N GLU A 140 3.24 4.37 9.10
CA GLU A 140 3.88 4.96 7.92
C GLU A 140 3.92 3.94 6.77
N ALA A 141 3.63 4.42 5.57
CA ALA A 141 3.63 3.66 4.33
C ALA A 141 4.45 4.38 3.26
N LEU A 142 5.19 3.59 2.48
CA LEU A 142 5.84 4.05 1.26
C LEU A 142 4.83 3.93 0.12
N CYS A 143 4.64 5.01 -0.62
CA CYS A 143 3.69 5.11 -1.71
C CYS A 143 4.42 5.31 -3.04
N ALA A 144 3.83 4.75 -4.10
CA ALA A 144 4.18 5.04 -5.48
C ALA A 144 2.92 5.46 -6.23
N ASP A 145 2.97 6.64 -6.81
CA ASP A 145 2.05 7.10 -7.83
C ASP A 145 2.65 6.73 -9.19
N VAL A 146 1.98 5.82 -9.89
CA VAL A 146 2.42 5.29 -11.18
C VAL A 146 1.53 5.90 -12.25
N HIS A 147 2.15 6.53 -13.25
CA HIS A 147 1.50 7.17 -14.38
C HIS A 147 1.97 6.56 -15.70
N GLY A 148 1.07 6.32 -16.65
CA GLY A 148 1.43 5.80 -17.97
C GLY A 148 0.27 5.16 -18.72
N LEU A 149 0.40 3.85 -19.01
CA LEU A 149 -0.65 3.07 -19.70
C LEU A 149 -1.84 2.77 -18.79
N SER A 150 -1.61 2.75 -17.48
CA SER A 150 -2.61 2.59 -16.43
C SER A 150 -2.10 3.32 -15.20
N ASP A 151 -2.86 4.29 -14.71
CA ASP A 151 -2.48 5.05 -13.53
C ASP A 151 -2.97 4.33 -12.28
N PHE A 152 -2.11 4.27 -11.28
CA PHE A 152 -2.49 3.76 -9.97
C PHE A 152 -1.58 4.31 -8.88
N THR A 153 -2.16 4.42 -7.69
CA THR A 153 -1.42 4.69 -6.46
C THR A 153 -1.43 3.42 -5.62
N VAL A 154 -0.25 3.03 -5.14
CA VAL A 154 -0.07 1.94 -4.18
C VAL A 154 0.70 2.45 -2.98
N CYS A 155 0.26 2.10 -1.78
CA CYS A 155 0.96 2.40 -0.53
C CYS A 155 1.14 1.12 0.28
N VAL A 156 2.34 0.90 0.82
CA VAL A 156 2.69 -0.32 1.55
C VAL A 156 3.41 0.04 2.86
N THR A 157 2.95 -0.53 3.96
CA THR A 157 3.57 -0.32 5.28
C THR A 157 4.98 -0.90 5.33
N ALA A 158 5.77 -0.52 6.33
CA ALA A 158 7.10 -1.09 6.55
C ALA A 158 7.08 -2.62 6.73
N ASP A 159 5.98 -3.18 7.23
CA ASP A 159 5.78 -4.62 7.45
C ASP A 159 5.25 -5.35 6.20
N GLY A 160 5.19 -4.67 5.04
CA GLY A 160 4.74 -5.24 3.78
C GLY A 160 3.23 -5.24 3.57
N VAL A 161 2.44 -4.92 4.59
CA VAL A 161 0.98 -4.90 4.47
C VAL A 161 0.55 -3.76 3.56
N LEU A 162 -0.28 -4.08 2.55
CA LEU A 162 -0.90 -3.10 1.67
C LEU A 162 -1.70 -2.11 2.52
N ALA A 163 -1.33 -0.83 2.43
CA ALA A 163 -1.93 0.26 3.19
C ALA A 163 -3.03 0.96 2.40
N SER A 164 -2.80 1.16 1.10
CA SER A 164 -3.82 1.66 0.19
C SER A 164 -3.54 1.24 -1.25
N PHE A 165 -4.60 1.13 -2.03
CA PHE A 165 -4.54 0.98 -3.47
C PHE A 165 -5.65 1.80 -4.11
N ARG A 166 -5.33 2.46 -5.22
CA ARG A 166 -6.27 3.19 -6.07
C ARG A 166 -5.85 3.02 -7.53
N GLY A 167 -6.72 2.48 -8.37
CA GLY A 167 -6.52 2.44 -9.83
C GLY A 167 -7.48 3.36 -10.58
N ASP A 168 -7.36 3.37 -11.91
CA ASP A 168 -8.12 4.12 -12.94
C ASP A 168 -9.66 3.96 -12.97
N GLY A 169 -10.31 3.74 -11.83
CA GLY A 169 -11.76 3.88 -11.69
C GLY A 169 -12.46 2.80 -10.89
N GLU A 170 -12.29 2.81 -9.56
CA GLU A 170 -13.31 2.51 -8.53
C GLU A 170 -12.75 1.70 -7.35
N ILE A 171 -11.74 0.86 -7.57
CA ILE A 171 -11.19 0.08 -6.46
C ILE A 171 -10.25 0.96 -5.64
N THR A 172 -10.85 1.61 -4.65
CA THR A 172 -10.12 2.21 -3.54
C THR A 172 -10.14 1.22 -2.40
N LEU A 173 -8.98 0.85 -1.88
CA LEU A 173 -8.88 0.22 -0.57
C LEU A 173 -7.99 1.08 0.32
N GLU A 174 -8.40 1.27 1.56
CA GLU A 174 -7.65 2.04 2.55
C GLU A 174 -7.61 1.31 3.87
N LEU A 175 -6.41 1.13 4.43
CA LEU A 175 -6.18 0.45 5.69
C LEU A 175 -6.69 1.30 6.86
N THR A 176 -7.67 0.77 7.57
CA THR A 176 -8.28 1.42 8.74
C THR A 176 -7.80 0.81 10.06
N ARG A 177 -7.38 -0.47 10.03
CA ARG A 177 -6.83 -1.17 11.21
C ARG A 177 -5.87 -2.26 10.78
N LEU A 178 -4.79 -2.43 11.55
CA LEU A 178 -3.84 -3.53 11.40
C LEU A 178 -3.46 -4.10 12.78
N THR A 179 -3.55 -5.42 12.93
CA THR A 179 -3.06 -6.15 14.10
C THR A 179 -2.05 -7.22 13.68
N GLY A 180 -0.98 -7.39 14.47
CA GLY A 180 0.06 -8.42 14.24
C GLY A 180 -0.35 -9.84 14.66
N SER A 181 -1.64 -10.12 14.66
CA SER A 181 -2.23 -11.43 15.01
C SER A 181 -3.28 -11.79 13.98
N ALA A 182 -3.42 -13.08 13.70
CA ALA A 182 -4.43 -13.64 12.83
C ALA A 182 -5.37 -14.52 13.63
N ASP A 183 -6.68 -14.39 13.37
CA ASP A 183 -7.65 -15.35 13.87
C ASP A 183 -7.63 -16.60 12.97
N ALA A 184 -7.10 -17.69 13.49
CA ALA A 184 -6.98 -18.95 12.76
C ALA A 184 -8.33 -19.52 12.31
N SER A 185 -9.44 -19.15 12.98
CA SER A 185 -10.79 -19.59 12.60
C SER A 185 -11.31 -18.93 11.31
N LEU A 186 -10.68 -17.83 10.86
CA LEU A 186 -11.07 -17.12 9.66
C LEU A 186 -10.37 -17.65 8.39
N VAL A 187 -9.28 -18.40 8.55
CA VAL A 187 -8.47 -18.98 7.46
C VAL A 187 -8.62 -20.50 7.30
N GLY A 188 -9.56 -21.12 8.03
CA GLY A 188 -9.76 -22.57 8.10
C GLY A 188 -11.21 -22.98 8.28
#